data_AF-A0A1V4RXT5-F1
#
_entry.id   AF-A0A1V4RXT5-F1
#
_cell.length_a   1.000
_cell.length_b   1.000
_cell.length_c   1.000
_cell.angle_alpha   90.00
_cell.angle_beta   90.00
_cell.angle_gamma   90.00
#
_symmetry.space_group_name_H-M   'P 1'
#
loop_
_entity.id
_entity.type
_entity.pdbx_description
1 polymer ?
#
loop_
_entity_poly.entity_id
_entity_poly.type
_entity_poly.pdbx_seq_one_letter_code
_entity_poly.pdbx_strand_id
1 'polypeptide(L)'
;MAHWTSPIFKYGMLVAYRAVEKSKIIITPDLSPRVAVTFSSAVGGQDALLNADRRIISENRLPHPFTNPNSCINMIGGKISVLTKATGPITSTVTACATGVTSIIIGTMFLAQGKADIAICGAVDFALIEPVVAGFAAMNGAYTPKPGLPEKPAAKASCPFSLHRRGFIVSEGAGCIIITTKEFADLNGLKYNIEIAGWSMTSDAHHFVAPNLGTVKRCIAESIENAGITPKDIDAINAHAASTKIGDKVEFDALKDIFQDDMPPVTDQLHSRSKNKD
;
A
#
# COMPACT_ATOMS: atom_id res chain seq x y z
N MET A 1 17.64 15.20 -19.61
CA MET A 1 17.21 14.49 -18.38
C MET A 1 15.70 14.36 -18.42
N ALA A 2 15.12 13.19 -18.12
CA ALA A 2 13.66 13.02 -18.14
C ALA A 2 12.99 13.94 -17.11
N HIS A 3 11.94 14.65 -17.50
CA HIS A 3 11.14 15.48 -16.61
C HIS A 3 10.06 14.61 -15.96
N TRP A 4 10.08 14.51 -14.63
CA TRP A 4 9.18 13.65 -13.86
C TRP A 4 8.05 14.50 -13.27
N THR A 5 6.95 14.61 -14.00
CA THR A 5 5.81 15.46 -13.67
C THR A 5 4.82 14.80 -12.72
N SER A 6 4.68 13.47 -12.77
CA SER A 6 3.69 12.81 -11.93
C SER A 6 4.07 12.88 -10.45
N PRO A 7 3.12 13.19 -9.55
CA PRO A 7 3.39 13.30 -8.13
C PRO A 7 3.90 11.99 -7.51
N ILE A 8 3.59 10.83 -8.12
CA ILE A 8 4.08 9.53 -7.65
C ILE A 8 5.61 9.50 -7.52
N PHE A 9 6.33 10.22 -8.40
CA PHE A 9 7.78 10.30 -8.34
C PHE A 9 8.26 11.20 -7.23
N LYS A 10 7.67 12.39 -7.07
CA LYS A 10 8.07 13.32 -6.01
C LYS A 10 7.91 12.68 -4.62
N TYR A 11 6.74 12.08 -4.37
CA TYR A 11 6.41 11.55 -3.05
C TYR A 11 7.00 10.16 -2.81
N GLY A 12 7.01 9.28 -3.82
CA GLY A 12 7.68 7.97 -3.73
C GLY A 12 9.18 8.11 -3.45
N MET A 13 9.87 9.03 -4.13
CA MET A 13 11.28 9.30 -3.87
C MET A 13 11.52 9.90 -2.49
N LEU A 14 10.64 10.79 -2.02
CA LEU A 14 10.76 11.38 -0.69
C LEU A 14 10.66 10.32 0.43
N VAL A 15 9.69 9.41 0.35
CA VAL A 15 9.54 8.37 1.38
C VAL A 15 10.66 7.34 1.32
N ALA A 16 11.14 6.98 0.12
CA ALA A 16 12.27 6.08 -0.03
C ALA A 16 13.56 6.67 0.53
N TYR A 17 13.84 7.94 0.21
CA TYR A 17 14.99 8.67 0.77
C TYR A 17 14.95 8.70 2.29
N ARG A 18 13.81 9.11 2.87
CA ARG A 18 13.63 9.18 4.33
C ARG A 18 13.76 7.81 4.99
N ALA A 19 13.29 6.74 4.35
CA ALA A 19 13.40 5.39 4.87
C ALA A 19 14.85 4.89 4.89
N VAL A 20 15.63 5.15 3.82
CA VAL A 20 17.06 4.81 3.76
C VAL A 20 17.88 5.65 4.75
N GLU A 21 17.60 6.95 4.84
CA GLU A 21 18.27 7.82 5.82
C GLU A 21 18.00 7.34 7.26
N LYS A 22 16.74 7.02 7.57
CA LYS A 22 16.33 6.53 8.89
C LYS A 22 16.93 5.16 9.22
N SER A 23 17.13 4.28 8.22
CA SER A 23 17.71 2.95 8.45
C SER A 23 19.21 3.00 8.76
N LYS A 24 19.89 4.11 8.43
CA LYS A 24 21.35 4.29 8.57
C LYS A 24 22.18 3.29 7.77
N ILE A 25 21.56 2.60 6.82
CA ILE A 25 22.25 1.65 5.94
C ILE A 25 23.01 2.44 4.88
N ILE A 26 24.30 2.11 4.73
CA ILE A 26 25.15 2.63 3.65
C ILE A 26 25.22 1.55 2.57
N ILE A 27 24.67 1.84 1.40
CA ILE A 27 24.69 0.92 0.26
C ILE A 27 26.02 1.10 -0.47
N THR A 28 26.99 0.25 -0.13
CA THR A 28 28.30 0.18 -0.79
C THR A 28 28.22 -0.56 -2.13
N PRO A 29 29.25 -0.48 -2.99
CA PRO A 29 29.31 -1.28 -4.22
C PRO A 29 29.17 -2.78 -3.97
N ASP A 30 29.74 -3.31 -2.87
CA ASP A 30 29.65 -4.74 -2.53
C ASP A 30 28.26 -5.14 -2.03
N LEU A 31 27.58 -4.23 -1.30
CA LEU A 31 26.22 -4.47 -0.81
C LEU A 31 25.18 -4.27 -1.91
N SER A 32 25.45 -3.42 -2.90
CA SER A 32 24.49 -3.01 -3.93
C SER A 32 23.76 -4.18 -4.64
N PRO A 33 24.43 -5.27 -5.06
CA PRO A 33 23.78 -6.44 -5.66
C PRO A 33 22.86 -7.21 -4.72
N ARG A 34 22.97 -6.95 -3.40
CA ARG A 34 22.19 -7.57 -2.33
C ARG A 34 21.05 -6.70 -1.82
N VAL A 35 20.79 -5.55 -2.46
CA VAL A 35 19.67 -4.67 -2.13
C VAL A 35 18.55 -4.85 -3.15
N ALA A 36 17.43 -5.42 -2.72
CA ALA A 36 16.23 -5.53 -3.52
C ALA A 36 15.39 -4.24 -3.45
N VAL A 37 14.65 -3.95 -4.53
CA VAL A 37 13.66 -2.88 -4.61
C VAL A 37 12.32 -3.47 -5.04
N THR A 38 11.32 -3.35 -4.18
CA THR A 38 9.94 -3.74 -4.43
C THR A 38 9.08 -2.53 -4.15
N PHE A 39 8.87 -1.69 -5.16
CA PHE A 39 8.15 -0.42 -5.00
C PHE A 39 7.22 -0.19 -6.18
N SER A 40 5.96 0.13 -5.91
CA SER A 40 4.93 0.14 -6.93
C SER A 40 3.84 1.19 -6.70
N SER A 41 2.86 1.20 -7.59
CA SER A 41 1.64 2.00 -7.54
C SER A 41 0.48 1.13 -8.03
N ALA A 42 -0.66 1.19 -7.36
CA ALA A 42 -1.85 0.46 -7.77
C ALA A 42 -2.39 0.98 -9.11
N VAL A 43 -2.35 2.30 -9.35
CA VAL A 43 -2.92 2.93 -10.54
C VAL A 43 -1.89 3.42 -11.56
N GLY A 44 -0.66 3.70 -11.15
CA GLY A 44 0.40 4.28 -11.98
C GLY A 44 0.28 5.79 -12.16
N GLY A 45 1.10 6.36 -13.05
CA GLY A 45 1.08 7.80 -13.35
C GLY A 45 -0.02 8.16 -14.35
N GLN A 46 -1.25 7.86 -13.99
CA GLN A 46 -2.42 8.08 -14.83
C GLN A 46 -2.65 9.57 -15.13
N ASP A 47 -2.21 10.47 -14.25
CA ASP A 47 -2.19 11.90 -14.49
C ASP A 47 -1.36 12.26 -15.73
N ALA A 48 -0.20 11.61 -15.91
CA ALA A 48 0.67 11.87 -17.05
C ALA A 48 0.05 11.37 -18.36
N LEU A 49 -0.61 10.20 -18.33
CA LEU A 49 -1.33 9.67 -19.48
C LEU A 49 -2.51 10.57 -19.86
N LEU A 50 -3.31 11.00 -18.88
CA LEU A 50 -4.47 11.86 -19.11
C LEU A 50 -4.06 13.24 -19.65
N ASN A 51 -2.99 13.83 -19.12
CA ASN A 51 -2.46 15.09 -19.63
C ASN A 51 -1.95 14.97 -21.07
N ALA A 52 -1.32 13.84 -21.40
CA ALA A 52 -0.88 13.57 -22.77
C ALA A 52 -2.06 13.40 -23.74
N ASP A 53 -3.08 12.64 -23.35
CA ASP A 53 -4.31 12.47 -24.13
C ASP A 53 -5.01 13.81 -24.40
N ARG A 54 -5.24 14.61 -23.35
CA ARG A 54 -5.84 15.94 -23.47
C ARG A 54 -5.03 16.87 -24.36
N ARG A 55 -3.71 16.80 -24.31
CA ARG A 55 -2.81 17.57 -25.19
C ARG A 55 -2.96 17.14 -26.65
N ILE A 56 -3.05 15.85 -26.94
CA ILE A 56 -3.28 15.36 -28.31
C ILE A 56 -4.62 15.90 -28.82
N ILE A 57 -5.68 15.79 -28.03
CA ILE A 57 -7.03 16.17 -28.46
C ILE A 57 -7.16 17.70 -28.63
N SER A 58 -6.72 18.47 -27.63
CA SER A 58 -6.94 19.92 -27.60
C SER A 58 -5.92 20.72 -28.43
N GLU A 59 -4.67 20.24 -28.54
CA GLU A 59 -3.61 20.96 -29.26
C GLU A 59 -3.20 20.29 -30.59
N ASN A 60 -3.71 19.09 -30.90
CA ASN A 60 -3.24 18.27 -32.03
C ASN A 60 -1.71 18.08 -32.03
N ARG A 61 -1.14 17.83 -30.85
CA ARG A 61 0.31 17.67 -30.64
C ARG A 61 0.66 16.35 -29.98
N LEU A 62 1.80 15.80 -30.37
CA LEU A 62 2.35 14.60 -29.74
C LEU A 62 2.60 14.82 -28.23
N PRO A 63 2.49 13.74 -27.42
CA PRO A 63 2.87 13.77 -26.01
C PRO A 63 4.33 14.19 -25.79
N HIS A 64 4.63 14.65 -24.58
CA HIS A 64 6.02 14.89 -24.22
C HIS A 64 6.84 13.58 -24.23
N PRO A 65 8.15 13.62 -24.57
CA PRO A 65 8.99 12.42 -24.64
C PRO A 65 9.07 11.62 -23.33
N PHE A 66 8.79 12.26 -22.20
CA PHE A 66 8.81 11.64 -20.87
C PHE A 66 7.44 11.14 -20.40
N THR A 67 6.40 11.16 -21.25
CA THR A 67 5.05 10.68 -20.90
C THR A 67 5.08 9.21 -20.45
N ASN A 68 5.68 8.32 -21.24
CA ASN A 68 5.70 6.89 -20.93
C ASN A 68 6.47 6.58 -19.64
N PRO A 69 7.68 7.14 -19.40
CA PRO A 69 8.31 7.02 -18.09
C PRO A 69 7.43 7.53 -16.96
N ASN A 70 6.66 8.60 -17.17
CA ASN A 70 5.78 9.10 -16.12
C ASN A 70 4.56 8.21 -15.86
N SER A 71 4.04 7.50 -16.86
CA SER A 71 2.84 6.67 -16.70
C SER A 71 3.13 5.26 -16.18
N CYS A 72 4.29 4.69 -16.52
CA CYS A 72 4.64 3.32 -16.17
C CYS A 72 4.81 3.12 -14.65
N ILE A 73 4.06 2.16 -14.09
CA ILE A 73 4.06 1.82 -12.66
C ILE A 73 5.46 1.46 -12.14
N ASN A 74 6.27 0.76 -12.94
CA ASN A 74 7.59 0.28 -12.53
C ASN A 74 8.66 1.36 -12.42
N MET A 75 8.43 2.56 -12.97
CA MET A 75 9.45 3.59 -13.06
C MET A 75 9.84 4.16 -11.71
N ILE A 76 8.95 4.12 -10.70
CA ILE A 76 9.30 4.54 -9.34
C ILE A 76 10.38 3.63 -8.73
N GLY A 77 10.24 2.31 -8.88
CA GLY A 77 11.26 1.35 -8.44
C GLY A 77 12.60 1.62 -9.13
N GLY A 78 12.57 1.88 -10.45
CA GLY A 78 13.78 2.22 -11.20
C GLY A 78 14.47 3.49 -10.71
N LYS A 79 13.71 4.54 -10.39
CA LYS A 79 14.28 5.78 -9.81
C LYS A 79 14.85 5.56 -8.42
N ILE A 80 14.21 4.72 -7.60
CA ILE A 80 14.72 4.35 -6.28
C ILE A 80 16.05 3.61 -6.43
N SER A 81 16.15 2.62 -7.31
CA SER A 81 17.43 1.94 -7.60
C SER A 81 18.51 2.90 -8.07
N VAL A 82 18.20 3.87 -8.92
CA VAL A 82 19.17 4.89 -9.38
C VAL A 82 19.64 5.79 -8.23
N LEU A 83 18.74 6.18 -7.33
CA LEU A 83 19.04 6.99 -6.14
C LEU A 83 19.94 6.22 -5.17
N THR A 84 19.60 4.98 -4.88
CA THR A 84 20.26 4.17 -3.85
C THR A 84 21.45 3.37 -4.37
N LYS A 85 21.66 3.37 -5.69
CA LYS A 85 22.63 2.52 -6.40
C LYS A 85 22.39 1.02 -6.16
N ALA A 86 21.19 0.62 -5.76
CA ALA A 86 20.83 -0.79 -5.61
C ALA A 86 20.81 -1.49 -6.98
N THR A 87 21.51 -2.61 -7.10
CA THR A 87 21.61 -3.42 -8.32
C THR A 87 21.09 -4.85 -8.14
N GLY A 88 20.52 -5.15 -6.96
CA GLY A 88 19.81 -6.40 -6.70
C GLY A 88 18.44 -6.50 -7.40
N PRO A 89 17.62 -7.49 -7.01
CA PRO A 89 16.30 -7.71 -7.62
C PRO A 89 15.41 -6.47 -7.58
N ILE A 90 14.79 -6.13 -8.70
CA ILE A 90 13.81 -5.04 -8.80
C ILE A 90 12.47 -5.58 -9.32
N THR A 91 11.38 -5.23 -8.66
CA THR A 91 10.03 -5.60 -9.07
C THR A 91 9.00 -4.54 -8.67
N SER A 92 7.88 -4.51 -9.39
CA SER A 92 6.75 -3.63 -9.13
C SER A 92 5.47 -4.44 -9.19
N THR A 93 5.07 -4.98 -8.05
CA THR A 93 3.85 -5.77 -7.91
C THR A 93 2.61 -4.88 -7.85
N VAL A 94 1.50 -5.35 -8.40
CA VAL A 94 0.24 -4.60 -8.44
C VAL A 94 -0.88 -5.53 -8.00
N THR A 95 -1.46 -5.24 -6.84
CA THR A 95 -2.53 -6.03 -6.21
C THR A 95 -3.62 -5.11 -5.66
N ALA A 96 -3.90 -4.02 -6.39
CA ALA A 96 -4.87 -2.99 -6.02
C ALA A 96 -4.60 -2.45 -4.59
N CYS A 97 -5.60 -2.45 -3.71
CA CYS A 97 -5.49 -1.96 -2.33
C CYS A 97 -4.41 -2.69 -1.50
N ALA A 98 -4.02 -3.92 -1.88
CA ALA A 98 -3.00 -4.69 -1.18
C ALA A 98 -1.57 -4.39 -1.66
N THR A 99 -1.38 -3.52 -2.66
CA THR A 99 -0.07 -3.29 -3.33
C THR A 99 1.07 -3.00 -2.35
N GLY A 100 0.85 -2.17 -1.33
CA GLY A 100 1.85 -1.88 -0.31
C GLY A 100 2.26 -3.09 0.51
N VAL A 101 1.29 -3.91 0.96
CA VAL A 101 1.57 -5.14 1.72
C VAL A 101 2.20 -6.20 0.83
N THR A 102 1.73 -6.37 -0.41
CA THR A 102 2.36 -7.28 -1.38
C THR A 102 3.81 -6.90 -1.66
N SER A 103 4.12 -5.61 -1.74
CA SER A 103 5.50 -5.15 -1.87
C SER A 103 6.38 -5.67 -0.73
N ILE A 104 5.90 -5.57 0.52
CA ILE A 104 6.60 -6.07 1.71
C ILE A 104 6.78 -7.59 1.64
N ILE A 105 5.72 -8.34 1.33
CA ILE A 105 5.77 -9.81 1.22
C ILE A 105 6.82 -10.26 0.21
N ILE A 106 6.87 -9.61 -0.95
CA ILE A 106 7.85 -9.92 -1.99
C ILE A 106 9.28 -9.61 -1.52
N GLY A 107 9.46 -8.52 -0.77
CA GLY A 107 10.72 -8.22 -0.10
C GLY A 107 11.13 -9.35 0.85
N THR A 108 10.21 -9.81 1.71
CA THR A 108 10.43 -10.95 2.61
C THR A 108 10.79 -12.22 1.84
N MET A 109 10.15 -12.49 0.70
CA MET A 109 10.48 -13.63 -0.15
C MET A 109 11.91 -13.54 -0.72
N PHE A 110 12.37 -12.36 -1.14
CA PHE A 110 13.75 -12.18 -1.61
C PHE A 110 14.77 -12.42 -0.48
N LEU A 111 14.48 -11.93 0.72
CA LEU A 111 15.34 -12.16 1.90
C LEU A 111 15.38 -13.65 2.28
N ALA A 112 14.22 -14.30 2.39
CA ALA A 112 14.11 -15.71 2.76
C ALA A 112 14.79 -16.66 1.76
N GLN A 113 14.79 -16.32 0.48
CA GLN A 113 15.47 -17.10 -0.57
C GLN A 113 16.97 -16.75 -0.71
N GLY A 114 17.52 -15.88 0.15
CA GLY A 114 18.90 -15.43 0.08
C GLY A 114 19.23 -14.64 -1.18
N LYS A 115 18.23 -14.06 -1.86
CA LYS A 115 18.41 -13.24 -3.08
C LYS A 115 18.79 -11.79 -2.76
N ALA A 116 18.53 -11.34 -1.54
CA ALA A 116 18.91 -10.04 -1.02
C ALA A 116 19.17 -10.13 0.49
N ASP A 117 19.89 -9.15 1.03
CA ASP A 117 20.08 -8.95 2.47
C ASP A 117 19.28 -7.75 3.00
N ILE A 118 18.87 -6.86 2.09
CA ILE A 118 18.02 -5.70 2.35
C ILE A 118 16.95 -5.62 1.26
N ALA A 119 15.72 -5.26 1.61
CA ALA A 119 14.69 -4.90 0.64
C ALA A 119 14.08 -3.52 0.96
N ILE A 120 14.06 -2.65 -0.05
CA ILE A 120 13.37 -1.36 -0.05
C ILE A 120 11.94 -1.62 -0.52
N CYS A 121 10.99 -1.59 0.41
CA CYS A 121 9.60 -1.95 0.16
C CYS A 121 8.69 -0.72 0.27
N GLY A 122 7.75 -0.56 -0.64
CA GLY A 122 6.77 0.52 -0.53
C GLY A 122 5.77 0.59 -1.66
N ALA A 123 4.89 1.57 -1.54
CA ALA A 123 3.93 1.91 -2.57
C ALA A 123 3.66 3.42 -2.58
N VAL A 124 3.20 3.92 -3.71
CA VAL A 124 2.77 5.30 -3.91
C VAL A 124 1.55 5.34 -4.83
N ASP A 125 0.54 6.11 -4.46
CA ASP A 125 -0.64 6.30 -5.30
C ASP A 125 -1.15 7.73 -5.21
N PHE A 126 -1.43 8.32 -6.37
CA PHE A 126 -2.02 9.65 -6.54
C PHE A 126 -3.26 9.53 -7.41
N ALA A 127 -4.29 8.91 -6.82
CA ALA A 127 -5.52 8.51 -7.51
C ALA A 127 -6.57 9.64 -7.60
N LEU A 128 -6.29 10.84 -7.08
CA LEU A 128 -7.16 12.00 -7.16
C LEU A 128 -7.13 12.66 -8.55
N ILE A 129 -7.45 11.86 -9.56
CA ILE A 129 -7.63 12.29 -10.94
C ILE A 129 -9.07 12.07 -11.37
N GLU A 130 -9.61 12.99 -12.17
CA GLU A 130 -11.05 13.07 -12.44
C GLU A 130 -11.65 11.74 -12.93
N PRO A 131 -11.06 11.01 -13.92
CA PRO A 131 -11.66 9.76 -14.40
C PRO A 131 -11.64 8.64 -13.35
N VAL A 132 -10.61 8.59 -12.50
CA VAL A 132 -10.50 7.56 -11.46
C VAL A 132 -11.52 7.81 -10.35
N VAL A 133 -11.60 9.04 -9.87
CA VAL A 133 -12.58 9.43 -8.84
C VAL A 133 -14.01 9.26 -9.37
N ALA A 134 -14.27 9.71 -10.60
CA ALA A 134 -15.58 9.53 -11.24
C ALA A 134 -15.93 8.05 -11.45
N GLY A 135 -14.96 7.22 -11.85
CA GLY A 135 -15.14 5.77 -11.99
C GLY A 135 -15.54 5.10 -10.67
N PHE A 136 -14.82 5.41 -9.58
CA PHE A 136 -15.16 4.90 -8.25
C PHE A 136 -16.52 5.39 -7.73
N ALA A 137 -16.91 6.62 -8.07
CA ALA A 137 -18.24 7.13 -7.77
C ALA A 137 -19.32 6.42 -8.59
N ALA A 138 -19.10 6.24 -9.90
CA ALA A 138 -20.05 5.60 -10.82
C ALA A 138 -20.32 4.13 -10.46
N MET A 139 -19.32 3.42 -9.93
CA MET A 139 -19.49 2.06 -9.43
C MET A 139 -20.03 1.98 -7.99
N ASN A 140 -20.40 3.11 -7.37
CA ASN A 140 -20.85 3.21 -5.98
C ASN A 140 -19.84 2.67 -4.95
N GLY A 141 -18.54 2.71 -5.26
CA GLY A 141 -17.47 2.32 -4.35
C GLY A 141 -17.05 3.46 -3.43
N ALA A 142 -16.80 4.63 -4.01
CA ALA A 142 -16.46 5.83 -3.27
C ALA A 142 -17.69 6.46 -2.61
N TYR A 143 -17.48 7.12 -1.47
CA TYR A 143 -18.50 7.92 -0.80
C TYR A 143 -18.97 9.04 -1.74
N THR A 144 -20.27 9.08 -1.97
CA THR A 144 -20.94 10.17 -2.67
C THR A 144 -21.93 10.87 -1.74
N PRO A 145 -21.92 12.22 -1.66
CA PRO A 145 -23.01 12.96 -1.03
C PRO A 145 -24.33 12.60 -1.72
N LYS A 146 -25.40 12.43 -0.93
CA LYS A 146 -26.73 12.15 -1.47
C LYS A 146 -27.54 13.45 -1.52
N PRO A 147 -28.16 13.79 -2.66
CA PRO A 147 -29.11 14.90 -2.73
C PRO A 147 -30.18 14.77 -1.64
N GLY A 148 -30.49 15.87 -0.96
CA GLY A 148 -31.52 15.93 0.08
C GLY A 148 -31.12 15.38 1.46
N LEU A 149 -29.90 14.89 1.65
CA LEU A 149 -29.34 14.60 2.98
C LEU A 149 -28.40 15.72 3.42
N PRO A 150 -28.35 16.07 4.73
CA PRO A 150 -27.35 17.00 5.24
C PRO A 150 -25.95 16.51 4.89
N GLU A 151 -25.11 17.44 4.44
CA GLU A 151 -23.73 17.13 4.15
C GLU A 151 -23.04 16.70 5.45
N LYS A 152 -22.48 15.49 5.48
CA LYS A 152 -21.64 15.08 6.60
C LYS A 152 -20.37 15.94 6.58
N PRO A 153 -19.87 16.42 7.74
CA PRO A 153 -18.55 17.01 7.81
C PRO A 153 -17.53 16.06 7.16
N ALA A 154 -16.60 16.59 6.35
CA ALA A 154 -15.63 15.76 5.61
C ALA A 154 -14.89 14.78 6.53
N ALA A 155 -14.53 15.21 7.74
CA ALA A 155 -13.89 14.39 8.78
C ALA A 155 -14.73 13.19 9.28
N LYS A 156 -16.03 13.14 8.98
CA LYS A 156 -16.95 12.05 9.35
C LYS A 156 -17.43 11.24 8.14
N ALA A 157 -16.89 11.50 6.94
CA ALA A 157 -17.34 10.85 5.72
C ALA A 157 -16.86 9.39 5.66
N SER A 158 -15.58 9.15 5.93
CA SER A 158 -15.07 7.81 6.21
C SER A 158 -15.43 7.42 7.64
N CYS A 159 -16.19 6.35 7.80
CA CYS A 159 -16.63 5.86 9.09
C CYS A 159 -16.72 4.33 9.09
N PRO A 160 -15.57 3.64 9.06
CA PRO A 160 -15.53 2.19 8.99
C PRO A 160 -16.32 1.52 10.12
N PHE A 161 -16.91 0.37 9.80
CA PHE A 161 -17.81 -0.41 10.67
C PHE A 161 -19.09 0.30 11.15
N SER A 162 -19.24 1.62 10.93
CA SER A 162 -20.46 2.36 11.25
C SER A 162 -21.66 1.86 10.46
N LEU A 163 -22.84 1.83 11.09
CA LEU A 163 -24.13 1.61 10.39
C LEU A 163 -24.40 2.64 9.28
N HIS A 164 -23.73 3.80 9.34
CA HIS A 164 -23.91 4.91 8.40
C HIS A 164 -22.79 5.04 7.35
N ARG A 165 -21.94 4.02 7.20
CA ARG A 165 -20.89 3.98 6.17
C ARG A 165 -21.48 3.85 4.77
N ARG A 166 -20.86 4.51 3.79
CA ARG A 166 -21.43 4.63 2.42
C ARG A 166 -20.41 4.50 1.29
N GLY A 167 -19.23 3.97 1.57
CA GLY A 167 -18.12 3.91 0.63
C GLY A 167 -16.86 4.51 1.21
N PHE A 168 -15.74 4.24 0.53
CA PHE A 168 -14.43 4.77 0.91
C PHE A 168 -14.27 6.21 0.46
N ILE A 169 -13.33 6.93 1.08
CA ILE A 169 -12.87 8.24 0.59
C ILE A 169 -11.61 7.99 -0.22
N VAL A 170 -11.59 8.42 -1.48
CA VAL A 170 -10.39 8.30 -2.31
C VAL A 170 -9.30 9.18 -1.69
N SER A 171 -8.12 8.61 -1.49
CA SER A 171 -6.97 9.30 -0.93
C SER A 171 -5.72 9.00 -1.74
N GLU A 172 -4.66 9.74 -1.44
CA GLU A 172 -3.35 9.61 -2.09
C GLU A 172 -2.24 9.67 -1.04
N GLY A 173 -1.08 9.12 -1.38
CA GLY A 173 0.06 9.10 -0.48
C GLY A 173 1.15 8.13 -0.92
N ALA A 174 2.18 8.03 -0.09
CA ALA A 174 3.28 7.11 -0.28
C ALA A 174 3.76 6.57 1.07
N GLY A 175 4.24 5.33 1.07
CA GLY A 175 4.86 4.68 2.22
C GLY A 175 6.08 3.88 1.80
N CYS A 176 7.11 3.87 2.64
CA CYS A 176 8.30 3.06 2.45
C CYS A 176 8.80 2.50 3.78
N ILE A 177 9.17 1.23 3.78
CA ILE A 177 9.90 0.59 4.86
C ILE A 177 11.15 -0.09 4.30
N ILE A 178 12.18 -0.19 5.13
CA ILE A 178 13.38 -0.98 4.83
C ILE A 178 13.32 -2.22 5.71
N ILE A 179 13.41 -3.39 5.09
CA ILE A 179 13.46 -4.67 5.80
C ILE A 179 14.76 -5.38 5.48
N THR A 180 15.20 -6.23 6.39
CA THR A 180 16.47 -6.97 6.31
C THR A 180 16.34 -8.26 7.11
N THR A 181 17.26 -9.21 6.90
CA THR A 181 17.35 -10.38 7.77
C THR A 181 17.86 -9.97 9.15
N LYS A 182 17.50 -10.75 10.18
CA LYS A 182 17.98 -10.52 11.54
C LYS A 182 19.51 -10.61 11.61
N GLU A 183 20.09 -11.58 10.91
CA GLU A 183 21.53 -11.80 10.86
C GLU A 183 22.26 -10.59 10.27
N PHE A 184 21.73 -10.01 9.18
CA PHE A 184 22.31 -8.83 8.57
C PHE A 184 22.19 -7.61 9.50
N ALA A 185 21.02 -7.42 10.13
CA ALA A 185 20.83 -6.34 11.09
C ALA A 185 21.81 -6.43 12.26
N ASP A 186 21.94 -7.62 12.87
CA ASP A 186 22.82 -7.85 14.01
C ASP A 186 24.30 -7.66 13.62
N LEU A 187 24.74 -8.22 12.48
CA LEU A 187 26.11 -8.09 11.98
C LEU A 187 26.50 -6.63 11.71
N ASN A 188 25.55 -5.81 11.26
CA ASN A 188 25.78 -4.41 10.91
C ASN A 188 25.38 -3.43 12.02
N GLY A 189 25.02 -3.92 13.21
CA GLY A 189 24.64 -3.08 14.36
C GLY A 189 23.39 -2.23 14.10
N LEU A 190 22.50 -2.67 13.22
CA LEU A 190 21.26 -1.97 12.89
C LEU A 190 20.23 -2.17 14.01
N LYS A 191 19.57 -1.09 14.40
CA LYS A 191 18.51 -1.14 15.41
C LYS A 191 17.16 -1.42 14.75
N TYR A 192 16.42 -2.37 15.29
CA TYR A 192 15.06 -2.72 14.88
C TYR A 192 14.20 -2.99 16.12
N ASN A 193 12.90 -2.73 15.99
CA ASN A 193 11.91 -2.90 17.07
C ASN A 193 10.70 -3.74 16.62
N ILE A 194 10.68 -4.19 15.37
CA ILE A 194 9.55 -4.90 14.75
C ILE A 194 10.14 -6.00 13.88
N GLU A 195 9.51 -7.16 13.91
CA GLU A 195 9.77 -8.30 13.04
C GLU A 195 8.51 -8.59 12.21
N ILE A 196 8.69 -9.03 10.97
CA ILE A 196 7.61 -9.60 10.17
C ILE A 196 7.55 -11.09 10.51
N ALA A 197 6.73 -11.44 11.51
CA ALA A 197 6.64 -12.82 12.00
C ALA A 197 5.98 -13.75 10.97
N GLY A 198 4.95 -13.28 10.25
CA GLY A 198 4.27 -14.10 9.25
C GLY A 198 3.41 -13.30 8.27
N TRP A 199 3.04 -13.95 7.17
CA TRP A 199 2.21 -13.40 6.10
C TRP A 199 1.48 -14.50 5.33
N SER A 200 0.43 -14.13 4.59
CA SER A 200 -0.20 -14.96 3.57
C SER A 200 -0.68 -14.08 2.39
N MET A 201 -0.92 -14.74 1.25
CA MET A 201 -1.61 -14.18 0.10
C MET A 201 -2.62 -15.18 -0.43
N THR A 202 -3.87 -14.75 -0.56
CA THR A 202 -4.95 -15.58 -1.13
C THR A 202 -5.63 -14.83 -2.29
N SER A 203 -6.40 -15.57 -3.10
CA SER A 203 -7.26 -15.02 -4.15
C SER A 203 -8.68 -15.51 -3.93
N ASP A 204 -9.63 -14.59 -4.01
CA ASP A 204 -11.05 -14.89 -3.80
C ASP A 204 -11.62 -15.75 -4.92
N ALA A 205 -11.10 -15.61 -6.15
CA ALA A 205 -11.62 -16.27 -7.37
C ALA A 205 -13.16 -16.21 -7.46
N HIS A 206 -13.75 -15.10 -7.01
CA HIS A 206 -15.18 -14.98 -6.75
C HIS A 206 -15.83 -13.80 -7.48
N HIS A 207 -15.43 -12.58 -7.14
CA HIS A 207 -15.98 -11.35 -7.72
C HIS A 207 -14.89 -10.28 -7.77
N PHE A 208 -14.94 -9.39 -8.76
CA PHE A 208 -13.87 -8.40 -9.02
C PHE A 208 -13.82 -7.26 -7.98
N VAL A 209 -14.92 -6.97 -7.27
CA VAL A 209 -15.02 -5.88 -6.27
C VAL A 209 -15.71 -6.28 -4.96
N ALA A 210 -16.14 -7.54 -4.81
CA ALA A 210 -16.82 -8.00 -3.61
C ALA A 210 -15.96 -9.09 -2.96
N PRO A 211 -15.57 -8.93 -1.68
CA PRO A 211 -14.71 -9.90 -1.02
C PRO A 211 -15.44 -11.20 -0.70
N ASN A 212 -14.71 -12.30 -0.67
CA ASN A 212 -15.20 -13.61 -0.24
C ASN A 212 -14.78 -13.92 1.20
N LEU A 213 -15.75 -14.17 2.07
CA LEU A 213 -15.51 -14.43 3.50
C LEU A 213 -14.54 -15.60 3.75
N GLY A 214 -14.67 -16.70 2.99
CA GLY A 214 -13.86 -17.90 3.20
C GLY A 214 -12.38 -17.65 2.92
N THR A 215 -12.06 -16.94 1.85
CA THR A 215 -10.67 -16.63 1.47
C THR A 215 -10.07 -15.52 2.33
N VAL A 216 -10.84 -14.50 2.73
CA VAL A 216 -10.40 -13.49 3.71
C VAL A 216 -10.05 -14.16 5.05
N LYS A 217 -10.94 -15.03 5.56
CA LYS A 217 -10.68 -15.79 6.79
C LYS A 217 -9.41 -16.64 6.68
N ARG A 218 -9.26 -17.35 5.56
CA ARG A 218 -8.08 -18.17 5.29
C ARG A 218 -6.80 -17.35 5.25
N CYS A 219 -6.80 -16.18 4.60
CA CYS A 219 -5.65 -15.29 4.53
C CYS A 219 -5.16 -14.88 5.93
N ILE A 220 -6.09 -14.51 6.82
CA ILE A 220 -5.76 -14.13 8.19
C ILE A 220 -5.25 -15.35 8.98
N ALA A 221 -5.94 -16.48 8.89
CA ALA A 221 -5.54 -17.72 9.59
C ALA A 221 -4.17 -18.23 9.15
N GLU A 222 -3.91 -18.28 7.85
CA GLU A 222 -2.60 -18.68 7.29
C GLU A 222 -1.50 -17.69 7.71
N SER A 223 -1.79 -16.39 7.85
CA SER A 223 -0.81 -15.41 8.33
C SER A 223 -0.44 -15.64 9.80
N ILE A 224 -1.42 -15.95 10.64
CA ILE A 224 -1.22 -16.28 12.07
C ILE A 224 -0.44 -17.60 12.21
N GLU A 225 -0.82 -18.62 11.44
CA GLU A 225 -0.13 -19.91 11.40
C GLU A 225 1.31 -19.75 10.91
N ASN A 226 1.54 -18.97 9.85
CA ASN A 226 2.88 -18.70 9.34
C ASN A 226 3.76 -17.97 10.36
N ALA A 227 3.16 -17.12 11.21
CA ALA A 227 3.84 -16.47 12.32
C ALA A 227 4.15 -17.40 13.50
N GLY A 228 3.59 -18.61 13.53
CA GLY A 228 3.79 -19.57 14.63
C GLY A 228 3.16 -19.13 15.95
N ILE A 229 2.18 -18.24 15.89
CA ILE A 229 1.44 -17.71 17.06
C ILE A 229 -0.02 -18.13 17.02
N THR A 230 -0.76 -17.82 18.07
CA THR A 230 -2.20 -18.04 18.17
C THR A 230 -2.97 -16.72 18.05
N PRO A 231 -4.28 -16.74 17.74
CA PRO A 231 -5.09 -15.52 17.75
C PRO A 231 -5.04 -14.74 19.07
N LYS A 232 -4.78 -15.40 20.20
CA LYS A 232 -4.69 -14.76 21.53
C LYS A 232 -3.42 -13.93 21.73
N ASP A 233 -2.41 -14.12 20.89
CA ASP A 233 -1.14 -13.39 20.95
C ASP A 233 -1.21 -12.07 20.16
N ILE A 234 -2.33 -11.79 19.48
CA ILE A 234 -2.52 -10.55 18.71
C ILE A 234 -3.07 -9.45 19.61
N ASP A 235 -2.27 -8.41 19.85
CA ASP A 235 -2.67 -7.28 20.71
C ASP A 235 -3.58 -6.26 20.00
N ALA A 236 -3.49 -6.15 18.68
CA ALA A 236 -4.23 -5.17 17.89
C ALA A 236 -4.33 -5.56 16.43
N ILE A 237 -5.39 -5.12 15.76
CA ILE A 237 -5.60 -5.31 14.32
C ILE A 237 -5.69 -3.94 13.65
N ASN A 238 -4.86 -3.71 12.63
CA ASN A 238 -5.06 -2.62 11.69
C ASN A 238 -5.85 -3.14 10.48
N ALA A 239 -7.16 -2.88 10.48
CA ALA A 239 -8.07 -3.43 9.49
C ALA A 239 -7.97 -2.71 8.12
N HIS A 240 -8.40 -3.41 7.06
CA HIS A 240 -8.59 -2.80 5.75
C HIS A 240 -9.74 -1.78 5.78
N ALA A 241 -10.90 -2.18 6.31
CA ALA A 241 -12.04 -1.39 6.76
C ALA A 241 -12.29 -0.13 5.91
N ALA A 242 -12.61 -0.34 4.64
CA ALA A 242 -12.72 0.73 3.65
C ALA A 242 -14.01 1.59 3.80
N SER A 243 -14.76 1.51 4.90
CA SER A 243 -16.03 2.23 5.09
C SER A 243 -17.10 1.81 4.06
N THR A 244 -17.02 0.56 3.57
CA THR A 244 -17.97 -0.01 2.60
C THR A 244 -18.91 -0.98 3.29
N LYS A 245 -20.15 -1.10 2.81
CA LYS A 245 -21.14 -1.98 3.46
C LYS A 245 -20.70 -3.45 3.45
N ILE A 246 -20.31 -3.93 2.27
CA ILE A 246 -19.94 -5.33 2.03
C ILE A 246 -18.56 -5.62 2.61
N GLY A 247 -17.54 -4.79 2.30
CA GLY A 247 -16.16 -5.01 2.72
C GLY A 247 -16.01 -5.09 4.23
N ASP A 248 -16.47 -4.07 4.95
CA ASP A 248 -16.37 -4.01 6.41
C ASP A 248 -17.19 -5.14 7.07
N LYS A 249 -18.31 -5.58 6.47
CA LYS A 249 -19.08 -6.70 7.01
C LYS A 249 -18.30 -8.01 6.87
N VAL A 250 -17.77 -8.29 5.69
CA VAL A 250 -17.01 -9.53 5.43
C VAL A 250 -15.75 -9.58 6.29
N GLU A 251 -15.03 -8.45 6.43
CA GLU A 251 -13.86 -8.38 7.30
C GLU A 251 -14.24 -8.59 8.77
N PHE A 252 -15.30 -7.94 9.26
CA PHE A 252 -15.77 -8.15 10.63
C PHE A 252 -16.19 -9.60 10.89
N ASP A 253 -16.96 -10.21 9.98
CA ASP A 253 -17.38 -11.60 10.11
C ASP A 253 -16.15 -12.55 10.12
N ALA A 254 -15.14 -12.29 9.28
CA ALA A 254 -13.89 -13.05 9.26
C ALA A 254 -13.12 -12.92 10.57
N LEU A 255 -12.99 -11.71 11.12
CA LEU A 255 -12.35 -11.47 12.40
C LEU A 255 -13.12 -12.13 13.54
N LYS A 256 -14.45 -12.06 13.55
CA LYS A 256 -15.28 -12.69 14.60
C LYS A 256 -15.15 -14.22 14.56
N ASP A 257 -15.06 -14.82 13.38
CA ASP A 257 -14.82 -16.26 13.24
C ASP A 257 -13.45 -16.69 13.80
N ILE A 258 -12.41 -15.86 13.63
CA ILE A 258 -11.02 -16.18 14.03
C ILE A 258 -10.78 -15.93 15.51
N PHE A 259 -11.18 -14.75 16.00
CA PHE A 259 -10.88 -14.31 17.36
C PHE A 259 -12.01 -14.59 18.35
N GLN A 260 -13.20 -14.93 17.87
CA GLN A 260 -14.37 -15.24 18.71
C GLN A 260 -14.63 -14.13 19.74
N ASP A 261 -14.64 -14.46 21.03
CA ASP A 261 -14.88 -13.50 22.12
C ASP A 261 -13.62 -12.76 22.58
N ASP A 262 -12.44 -13.18 22.09
CA ASP A 262 -11.12 -12.60 22.41
C ASP A 262 -10.63 -11.63 21.31
N MET A 263 -11.54 -10.93 20.62
CA MET A 263 -11.17 -10.00 19.54
C MET A 263 -10.38 -8.80 20.10
N PRO A 264 -9.14 -8.57 19.67
CA PRO A 264 -8.36 -7.43 20.12
C PRO A 264 -8.90 -6.12 19.53
N PRO A 265 -8.48 -4.96 20.07
CA PRO A 265 -8.82 -3.67 19.50
C PRO A 265 -8.54 -3.62 17.99
N VAL A 266 -9.58 -3.34 17.22
CA VAL A 266 -9.50 -3.14 15.76
C VAL A 266 -9.44 -1.64 15.50
N THR A 267 -8.34 -1.18 14.91
CA THR A 267 -8.20 0.19 14.42
C THR A 267 -8.47 0.24 12.93
N ASP A 268 -9.15 1.29 12.49
CA ASP A 268 -9.18 1.71 11.09
C ASP A 268 -8.22 2.90 10.87
N GLN A 269 -7.96 3.23 9.60
CA GLN A 269 -6.94 4.20 9.19
C GLN A 269 -7.17 5.66 9.69
N LEU A 270 -8.22 5.95 10.48
CA LEU A 270 -8.58 7.33 10.87
C LEU A 270 -8.75 7.60 12.37
N HIS A 271 -8.38 6.68 13.26
CA HIS A 271 -8.37 6.96 14.69
C HIS A 271 -6.96 6.98 15.29
N SER A 272 -6.18 8.01 14.91
CA SER A 272 -5.24 8.57 15.89
C SER A 272 -6.09 9.17 17.00
N ARG A 273 -6.05 8.55 18.19
CA ARG A 273 -6.70 9.10 19.39
C ARG A 273 -6.19 10.53 19.60
N SER A 274 -7.01 11.55 19.35
CA SER A 274 -6.79 12.83 20.00
C SER A 274 -6.99 12.57 21.49
N LYS A 275 -5.88 12.43 22.22
CA LYS A 275 -5.91 12.61 23.66
C LYS A 275 -6.30 14.07 23.89
N ASN A 276 -7.59 14.36 23.97
CA ASN A 276 -8.04 15.52 24.73
C ASN A 276 -7.69 15.20 26.18
N LYS A 277 -6.54 15.74 26.60
CA LYS A 277 -6.31 16.07 27.99
C LYS A 277 -7.11 17.33 28.26
N ASP A 278 -7.91 17.24 29.33
CA ASP A 278 -8.55 18.29 30.11
C ASP A 278 -9.55 19.21 29.41
#